data_AF-A0A0C2CRZ0-F1
#
_entry.id   AF-A0A0C2CRZ0-F1
#
_cell.length_a   1.000
_cell.length_b   1.000
_cell.length_c   1.000
_cell.angle_alpha   90.00
_cell.angle_beta   90.00
_cell.angle_gamma   90.00
#
_symmetry.space_group_name_H-M   'P 1'
#
loop_
_entity.id
_entity.type
_entity.pdbx_description
1 polymer ?
#
loop_
_entity_poly.entity_id
_entity_poly.type
_entity_poly.pdbx_seq_one_letter_code
_entity_poly.pdbx_strand_id
1 'polypeptide(L)'
;MSQYGFLAVPLKSTHDVDLVKPLTTYIDSVYNTTDDNRAEVTEAVQELNKLRSKACCQPLDKHQSALDIVTRYYDQLVAIENKIIISATQNPVVFKWKDAFDKGSLFFSKASLSISDGSFERAAVLFNCGALMSHIAASQPLLTDEEMKTAAKLFQQSAGMLLPSLHLVI
;
A
#
# COMPACT_ATOMS: atom_id res chain seq x y z
N MET A 1 -9.53 33.03 12.49
CA MET A 1 -8.96 32.30 11.33
C MET A 1 -9.93 31.17 11.04
N SER A 2 -10.54 31.13 9.85
CA SER A 2 -11.44 30.03 9.49
C SER A 2 -10.62 28.77 9.27
N GLN A 3 -10.78 27.79 10.14
CA GLN A 3 -10.23 26.46 9.92
C GLN A 3 -11.07 25.80 8.82
N TYR A 4 -10.52 25.69 7.61
CA TYR A 4 -11.19 24.97 6.54
C TYR A 4 -11.27 23.49 6.91
N GLY A 5 -12.47 22.94 6.99
CA GLY A 5 -12.70 21.52 7.29
C GLY A 5 -12.69 20.68 6.02
N PHE A 6 -11.50 20.38 5.48
CA PHE A 6 -11.38 19.43 4.37
C PHE A 6 -11.56 17.99 4.85
N LEU A 7 -12.24 17.18 4.04
CA LEU A 7 -12.34 15.74 4.28
C LEU A 7 -11.04 15.05 3.83
N ALA A 8 -10.60 14.09 4.63
CA ALA A 8 -9.52 13.19 4.28
C ALA A 8 -9.98 11.75 4.48
N VAL A 9 -9.57 10.87 3.57
CA VAL A 9 -9.93 9.45 3.58
C VAL A 9 -9.10 8.73 4.63
N PRO A 10 -9.71 7.94 5.52
CA PRO A 10 -8.95 7.15 6.50
C PRO A 10 -8.06 6.12 5.80
N LEU A 11 -6.91 5.79 6.37
CA LEU A 11 -6.05 4.74 5.86
C LEU A 11 -6.60 3.35 6.21
N LYS A 12 -6.42 2.38 5.31
CA LYS A 12 -6.57 0.96 5.61
C LYS A 12 -5.39 0.50 6.48
N SER A 13 -5.63 -0.52 7.29
CA SER A 13 -4.59 -1.16 8.11
C SER A 13 -4.48 -2.64 7.80
N THR A 14 -3.27 -3.18 7.96
CA THR A 14 -2.93 -4.57 7.67
C THR A 14 -2.02 -5.11 8.76
N HIS A 15 -1.67 -6.39 8.64
CA HIS A 15 -0.73 -7.07 9.51
C HIS A 15 0.56 -7.43 8.76
N ASP A 16 1.62 -7.75 9.51
CA ASP A 16 2.84 -8.28 8.92
C ASP A 16 2.56 -9.60 8.18
N VAL A 17 3.21 -9.75 7.04
CA VAL A 17 3.15 -10.90 6.15
C VAL A 17 4.58 -11.20 5.75
N ASP A 18 4.99 -12.46 5.83
CA ASP A 18 6.30 -12.87 5.34
C ASP A 18 6.27 -13.03 3.81
N LEU A 19 6.95 -12.13 3.11
CA LEU A 19 7.18 -12.24 1.67
C LEU A 19 8.40 -13.09 1.34
N VAL A 20 9.33 -13.31 2.28
CA VAL A 20 10.66 -13.83 1.96
C VAL A 20 10.58 -15.27 1.48
N LYS A 21 10.01 -16.15 2.30
CA LYS A 21 9.91 -17.57 1.96
C LYS A 21 9.08 -17.85 0.69
N PRO A 22 7.84 -17.34 0.54
CA PRO A 22 7.03 -17.66 -0.64
C PRO A 22 7.65 -17.12 -1.93
N LEU A 23 8.17 -15.89 -1.93
CA LEU A 23 8.71 -15.29 -3.15
C LEU A 23 10.03 -15.94 -3.56
N THR A 24 10.94 -16.21 -2.63
CA THR A 24 12.21 -16.91 -2.97
C THR A 24 11.95 -18.33 -3.48
N THR A 25 11.03 -19.07 -2.85
CA THR A 25 10.64 -20.42 -3.31
C THR A 25 10.05 -20.39 -4.72
N TYR A 26 9.15 -19.43 -4.99
CA TYR A 26 8.55 -19.27 -6.31
C TYR A 26 9.62 -18.95 -7.37
N ILE A 27 10.49 -17.97 -7.09
CA ILE A 27 11.54 -17.58 -8.03
C ILE A 27 12.46 -18.76 -8.35
N ASP A 28 12.83 -19.55 -7.35
CA ASP A 28 13.67 -20.74 -7.55
C ASP A 28 12.99 -21.79 -8.43
N SER A 29 11.70 -22.04 -8.19
CA SER A 29 10.95 -23.01 -8.98
C SER A 29 10.69 -22.59 -10.43
N VAL A 30 10.50 -21.30 -10.71
CA VAL A 30 10.11 -20.81 -12.03
C VAL A 30 11.33 -20.45 -12.88
N TYR A 31 12.37 -19.88 -12.27
CA TYR A 31 13.53 -19.35 -12.98
C TYR A 31 14.78 -20.24 -12.86
N ASN A 32 14.72 -21.36 -12.12
CA ASN A 32 15.85 -22.25 -11.87
C ASN A 32 17.10 -21.48 -11.40
N THR A 33 16.97 -20.72 -10.31
CA THR A 33 18.08 -19.91 -9.78
C THR A 33 19.32 -20.77 -9.52
N THR A 34 20.44 -20.32 -10.07
CA THR A 34 21.77 -20.86 -9.78
C THR A 34 22.23 -20.42 -8.40
N ASP A 35 23.27 -21.05 -7.85
CA ASP A 35 23.82 -20.63 -6.56
C ASP A 35 24.39 -19.20 -6.60
N ASP A 36 24.85 -18.75 -7.78
CA ASP A 36 25.44 -17.42 -7.98
C ASP A 36 24.43 -16.27 -7.80
N ASN A 37 23.17 -16.45 -8.21
CA ASN A 37 22.13 -15.40 -8.13
C ASN A 37 21.12 -15.61 -6.99
N ARG A 38 21.14 -16.78 -6.33
CA ARG A 38 20.25 -17.10 -5.20
C ARG A 38 20.39 -16.12 -4.03
N ALA A 39 21.63 -15.72 -3.72
CA ALA A 39 21.92 -14.77 -2.64
C ALA A 39 21.34 -13.38 -2.94
N GLU A 40 21.57 -12.87 -4.16
CA GLU A 40 21.07 -11.56 -4.61
C GLU A 40 19.54 -11.51 -4.65
N VAL A 41 18.90 -12.58 -5.14
CA VAL A 41 17.43 -12.71 -5.12
C VAL A 41 16.90 -12.67 -3.69
N THR A 42 17.54 -13.42 -2.78
CA THR A 42 17.12 -13.49 -1.38
C THR A 42 17.24 -12.11 -0.72
N GLU A 43 18.34 -11.39 -0.96
CA GLU A 43 18.53 -10.03 -0.46
C GLU A 43 17.48 -9.06 -1.00
N ALA A 44 17.22 -9.08 -2.31
CA ALA A 44 16.21 -8.23 -2.94
C ALA A 44 14.80 -8.48 -2.36
N VAL A 45 14.43 -9.74 -2.14
CA VAL A 45 13.15 -10.09 -1.53
C VAL A 45 13.10 -9.68 -0.05
N GLN A 46 14.21 -9.78 0.69
CA GLN A 46 14.30 -9.27 2.07
C GLN A 46 14.09 -7.76 2.13
N GLU A 47 14.69 -6.99 1.21
CA GLU A 47 14.47 -5.55 1.11
C GLU A 47 13.02 -5.21 0.74
N LEU A 48 12.39 -5.98 -0.15
CA LEU A 48 10.95 -5.84 -0.45
C LEU A 48 10.08 -6.09 0.81
N ASN A 49 10.40 -7.12 1.60
CA ASN A 49 9.69 -7.43 2.83
C ASN A 49 9.83 -6.31 3.88
N LYS A 50 11.04 -5.75 4.03
CA LYS A 50 11.29 -4.60 4.90
C LYS A 50 10.53 -3.36 4.41
N LEU A 51 10.50 -3.11 3.10
CA LEU A 51 9.77 -2.00 2.50
C LEU A 51 8.27 -2.13 2.75
N ARG A 52 7.68 -3.33 2.60
CA ARG A 52 6.28 -3.58 2.96
C ARG A 52 6.00 -3.22 4.42
N SER A 53 6.82 -3.70 5.35
CA SER A 53 6.62 -3.45 6.78
C SER A 53 6.65 -1.94 7.08
N LYS A 54 7.61 -1.21 6.50
CA LYS A 54 7.69 0.27 6.60
C LYS A 54 6.48 0.98 5.98
N ALA A 55 6.03 0.53 4.81
CA ALA A 55 4.92 1.14 4.08
C ALA A 55 3.54 0.87 4.69
N CYS A 56 3.34 -0.29 5.32
CA CYS A 56 1.98 -0.76 5.64
C CYS A 56 1.75 -1.07 7.13
N CYS A 57 2.80 -1.36 7.88
CA CYS A 57 2.69 -1.86 9.26
C CYS A 57 3.20 -0.87 10.31
N GLN A 58 3.94 0.17 9.90
CA GLN A 58 4.37 1.24 10.78
C GLN A 58 3.39 2.43 10.75
N PRO A 59 3.30 3.22 11.84
CA PRO A 59 2.55 4.47 11.82
C PRO A 59 3.07 5.39 10.73
N LEU A 60 2.19 5.75 9.79
CA LEU A 60 2.50 6.69 8.72
C LEU A 60 2.22 8.11 9.21
N ASP A 61 3.26 8.95 9.20
CA ASP A 61 3.09 10.38 9.38
C ASP A 61 2.32 10.96 8.18
N LYS A 62 1.48 11.98 8.40
CA LYS A 62 0.67 12.59 7.32
C LYS A 62 1.52 13.58 6.52
N HIS A 63 2.65 13.10 6.01
CA HIS A 63 3.68 13.90 5.37
C HIS A 63 4.17 13.24 4.08
N GLN A 64 4.87 14.00 3.24
CA GLN A 64 5.39 13.53 1.96
C GLN A 64 6.32 12.31 2.09
N SER A 65 7.07 12.23 3.19
CA SER A 65 7.95 11.10 3.52
C SER A 65 7.21 9.75 3.59
N ALA A 66 6.07 9.70 4.27
CA ALA A 66 5.23 8.51 4.28
C ALA A 66 4.69 8.19 2.88
N LEU A 67 4.22 9.21 2.15
CA LEU A 67 3.69 9.03 0.81
C LEU A 67 4.74 8.44 -0.14
N ASP A 68 5.99 8.89 -0.04
CA ASP A 68 7.10 8.37 -0.85
C ASP A 68 7.40 6.90 -0.54
N ILE A 69 7.33 6.49 0.73
CA ILE A 69 7.55 5.10 1.14
C ILE A 69 6.42 4.19 0.62
N VAL A 70 5.16 4.60 0.78
CA VAL A 70 4.00 3.82 0.32
C VAL A 70 3.98 3.73 -1.21
N THR A 71 4.26 4.85 -1.89
CA THR A 71 4.35 4.88 -3.36
C THR A 71 5.49 3.99 -3.86
N ARG A 72 6.67 4.02 -3.22
CA ARG A 72 7.77 3.13 -3.58
C ARG A 72 7.39 1.66 -3.45
N TYR A 73 6.66 1.29 -2.40
CA TYR A 73 6.18 -0.08 -2.26
C TYR A 73 5.18 -0.46 -3.36
N TYR A 74 4.23 0.44 -3.68
CA TYR A 74 3.31 0.27 -4.80
C TYR A 74 4.05 0.04 -6.13
N ASP A 75 5.06 0.86 -6.42
CA ASP A 75 5.86 0.73 -7.65
C ASP A 75 6.60 -0.61 -7.72
N GLN A 76 7.11 -1.11 -6.58
CA GLN A 76 7.72 -2.45 -6.53
C GLN A 76 6.70 -3.55 -6.81
N LEU A 77 5.48 -3.46 -6.28
CA LEU A 77 4.41 -4.43 -6.56
C LEU A 77 4.05 -4.45 -8.05
N VAL A 78 3.98 -3.27 -8.70
CA VAL A 78 3.76 -3.17 -10.15
C VAL A 78 4.94 -3.77 -10.92
N ALA A 79 6.17 -3.49 -10.52
CA ALA A 79 7.37 -3.97 -11.21
C ALA A 79 7.53 -5.50 -11.21
N ILE A 80 6.98 -6.18 -10.19
CA ILE A 80 7.06 -7.63 -10.05
C ILE A 80 5.83 -8.39 -10.53
N GLU A 81 4.68 -7.74 -10.77
CA GLU A 81 3.39 -8.42 -10.99
C GLU A 81 3.39 -9.45 -12.12
N ASN A 82 4.12 -9.15 -13.21
CA ASN A 82 4.21 -10.01 -14.39
C ASN A 82 5.34 -11.05 -14.30
N LYS A 83 6.19 -10.97 -13.27
CA LYS A 83 7.33 -11.85 -13.05
C LYS A 83 7.09 -12.84 -11.90
N ILE A 84 6.32 -12.42 -10.90
CA ILE A 84 6.06 -13.16 -9.67
C ILE A 84 4.55 -13.21 -9.49
N ILE A 85 3.95 -14.33 -9.92
CA ILE A 85 2.50 -14.48 -9.85
C ILE A 85 2.11 -14.83 -8.41
N ILE A 86 1.47 -13.91 -7.71
CA ILE A 86 0.90 -14.14 -6.38
C ILE A 86 -0.58 -14.45 -6.53
N SER A 87 -0.93 -15.73 -6.38
CA SER A 87 -2.30 -16.23 -6.47
C SER A 87 -2.49 -17.43 -5.53
N ALA A 88 -3.75 -17.75 -5.20
CA ALA A 88 -4.09 -18.89 -4.35
C ALA A 88 -3.54 -20.25 -4.87
N THR A 89 -3.31 -20.39 -6.17
CA THR A 89 -2.93 -21.67 -6.80
C THR A 89 -1.45 -21.78 -7.17
N GLN A 90 -0.72 -20.67 -7.30
CA GLN A 90 0.69 -20.71 -7.76
C GLN A 90 1.70 -20.27 -6.70
N ASN A 91 1.42 -19.18 -5.98
CA ASN A 91 2.29 -18.65 -4.92
C ASN A 91 1.42 -17.99 -3.84
N PRO A 92 0.80 -18.79 -2.96
CA PRO A 92 -0.19 -18.28 -2.04
C PRO A 92 0.45 -17.44 -0.93
N VAL A 93 0.32 -16.12 -1.05
CA VAL A 93 0.63 -15.15 0.00
C VAL A 93 -0.67 -14.50 0.45
N VAL A 94 -1.10 -14.75 1.67
CA VAL A 94 -2.37 -14.21 2.20
C VAL A 94 -2.16 -12.79 2.69
N PHE A 95 -2.83 -11.82 2.06
CA PHE A 95 -2.88 -10.44 2.53
C PHE A 95 -4.18 -10.18 3.27
N LYS A 96 -4.09 -9.60 4.47
CA LYS A 96 -5.26 -9.26 5.28
C LYS A 96 -5.37 -7.76 5.50
N TRP A 97 -6.37 -7.13 4.90
CA TRP A 97 -6.63 -5.70 5.06
C TRP A 97 -7.93 -5.44 5.79
N LYS A 98 -7.90 -4.51 6.74
CA LYS A 98 -9.08 -4.00 7.44
C LYS A 98 -9.73 -2.89 6.62
N ASP A 99 -11.05 -2.79 6.73
CA ASP A 99 -11.80 -1.68 6.17
C ASP A 99 -11.38 -0.35 6.81
N ALA A 100 -11.29 0.71 6.00
CA ALA A 100 -10.82 2.02 6.45
C ALA A 100 -11.92 2.83 7.15
N PHE A 101 -13.18 2.62 6.77
CA PHE A 101 -14.35 3.34 7.27
C PHE A 101 -15.02 2.61 8.43
N ASP A 102 -14.79 1.29 8.55
CA ASP A 102 -15.25 0.53 9.70
C ASP A 102 -14.45 0.91 10.95
N LYS A 103 -15.11 1.64 11.83
CA LYS A 103 -14.57 2.03 13.12
C LYS A 103 -14.58 0.86 14.12
N GLY A 104 -15.20 -0.27 13.77
CA GLY A 104 -15.52 -1.36 14.68
C GLY A 104 -16.67 -0.95 15.58
N SER A 105 -17.48 -1.93 15.98
CA SER A 105 -18.42 -1.75 17.09
C SER A 105 -17.78 -2.26 18.37
N LEU A 106 -18.22 -1.77 19.55
CA LEU A 106 -17.73 -2.26 20.85
C LEU A 106 -17.83 -3.79 21.01
N PHE A 107 -18.68 -4.44 20.20
CA PHE A 107 -18.93 -5.88 20.21
C PHE A 107 -18.45 -6.62 18.95
N PHE A 108 -17.95 -5.91 17.93
CA PHE A 108 -17.53 -6.53 16.66
C PHE A 108 -16.19 -6.00 16.19
N SER A 109 -15.30 -6.93 15.83
CA SER A 109 -14.02 -6.61 15.19
C SER A 109 -14.26 -5.90 13.86
N LYS A 110 -13.35 -4.98 13.50
CA LYS A 110 -13.37 -4.32 12.19
C LYS A 110 -13.45 -5.35 11.07
N ALA A 111 -14.32 -5.11 10.11
CA ALA A 111 -14.40 -5.85 8.87
C ALA A 111 -13.02 -5.95 8.23
N SER A 112 -12.67 -7.15 7.78
CA SER A 112 -11.39 -7.42 7.13
C SER A 112 -11.55 -8.46 6.06
N LEU A 113 -10.80 -8.31 4.97
CA LEU A 113 -10.71 -9.29 3.90
C LEU A 113 -9.31 -9.89 3.87
N SER A 114 -9.26 -11.21 3.72
CA SER A 114 -8.02 -11.99 3.58
C SER A 114 -8.03 -12.66 2.22
N ILE A 115 -7.13 -12.26 1.32
CA ILE A 115 -7.09 -12.77 -0.06
C ILE A 115 -5.64 -13.08 -0.44
N SER A 116 -5.45 -14.23 -1.11
CA SER A 116 -4.16 -14.62 -1.71
C SER A 116 -4.05 -14.13 -3.14
N ASP A 117 -3.94 -12.81 -3.31
CA ASP A 117 -3.86 -12.15 -4.63
C ASP A 117 -2.97 -10.91 -4.54
N GLY A 118 -1.93 -10.83 -5.38
CA GLY A 118 -1.05 -9.67 -5.47
C GLY A 118 -1.77 -8.40 -5.94
N SER A 119 -2.82 -8.54 -6.75
CA SER A 119 -3.66 -7.43 -7.21
C SER A 119 -4.45 -6.81 -6.06
N PHE A 120 -4.90 -7.64 -5.11
CA PHE A 120 -5.58 -7.19 -3.90
C PHE A 120 -4.65 -6.39 -2.98
N GLU A 121 -3.43 -6.88 -2.73
CA GLU A 121 -2.40 -6.10 -1.99
C GLU A 121 -2.13 -4.77 -2.68
N ARG A 122 -1.89 -4.78 -3.99
CA ARG A 122 -1.61 -3.56 -4.76
C ARG A 122 -2.74 -2.55 -4.66
N ALA A 123 -4.00 -2.99 -4.81
CA ALA A 123 -5.15 -2.11 -4.71
C ALA A 123 -5.28 -1.49 -3.32
N ALA A 124 -5.01 -2.26 -2.26
CA ALA A 124 -5.02 -1.76 -0.89
C ALA A 124 -3.91 -0.72 -0.62
N VAL A 125 -2.70 -0.94 -1.16
CA VAL A 125 -1.59 0.02 -1.05
C VAL A 125 -1.91 1.30 -1.85
N LEU A 126 -2.47 1.17 -3.06
CA LEU A 126 -2.90 2.31 -3.89
C LEU A 126 -3.96 3.16 -3.18
N PHE A 127 -4.91 2.51 -2.51
CA PHE A 127 -5.90 3.19 -1.67
C PHE A 127 -5.20 4.02 -0.59
N ASN A 128 -4.19 3.46 0.09
CA ASN A 128 -3.43 4.19 1.12
C ASN A 128 -2.59 5.34 0.55
N CYS A 129 -2.06 5.23 -0.68
CA CYS A 129 -1.47 6.38 -1.38
C CYS A 129 -2.49 7.52 -1.54
N GLY A 130 -3.69 7.20 -2.05
CA GLY A 130 -4.77 8.16 -2.21
C GLY A 130 -5.23 8.77 -0.88
N ALA A 131 -5.34 7.96 0.17
CA ALA A 131 -5.69 8.40 1.51
C ALA A 131 -4.66 9.37 2.09
N LEU A 132 -3.36 9.06 1.98
CA LEU A 132 -2.28 9.96 2.39
C LEU A 132 -2.29 11.29 1.63
N MET A 133 -2.45 11.24 0.30
CA MET A 133 -2.58 12.46 -0.51
C MET A 133 -3.73 13.34 -0.03
N SER A 134 -4.89 12.76 0.31
CA SER A 134 -6.02 13.52 0.86
C SER A 134 -5.70 14.15 2.22
N HIS A 135 -4.95 13.45 3.07
CA HIS A 135 -4.52 13.97 4.37
C HIS A 135 -3.53 15.13 4.23
N ILE A 136 -2.53 15.01 3.35
CA ILE A 136 -1.52 16.05 3.11
C ILE A 136 -2.17 17.28 2.47
N ALA A 137 -3.14 17.08 1.57
CA ALA A 137 -3.90 18.17 0.96
C ALA A 137 -4.75 18.91 2.00
N ALA A 138 -5.47 18.17 2.84
CA ALA A 138 -6.33 18.72 3.89
C ALA A 138 -5.55 19.45 5.00
N SER A 139 -4.24 19.15 5.16
CA SER A 139 -3.39 19.82 6.15
C SER A 139 -2.71 21.09 5.62
N GLN A 140 -2.87 21.45 4.35
CA GLN A 140 -2.27 22.66 3.81
C GLN A 140 -2.87 23.93 4.46
N PRO A 141 -2.07 24.96 4.80
CA PRO A 141 -2.58 26.19 5.41
C PRO A 141 -3.46 27.04 4.48
N LEU A 142 -3.28 26.90 3.16
CA LEU A 142 -3.99 27.66 2.12
C LEU A 142 -3.87 29.19 2.29
N LEU A 143 -2.73 29.65 2.79
CA LEU A 143 -2.42 31.08 2.96
C LEU A 143 -1.72 31.65 1.73
N THR A 144 -1.09 30.80 0.92
CA THR A 144 -0.34 31.17 -0.28
C THR A 144 -0.85 30.41 -1.52
N ASP A 145 -0.63 30.99 -2.70
CA ASP A 145 -0.98 30.33 -3.97
C ASP A 145 -0.28 28.97 -4.15
N GLU A 146 0.94 28.82 -3.65
CA GLU A 146 1.68 27.56 -3.73
C GLU A 146 1.08 26.46 -2.84
N GLU A 147 0.62 26.81 -1.64
CA GLU A 147 -0.12 25.88 -0.77
C GLU A 147 -1.46 25.49 -1.40
N MET A 148 -2.18 26.44 -2.01
CA MET A 148 -3.44 26.16 -2.71
C MET A 148 -3.23 25.24 -3.92
N LYS A 149 -2.20 25.50 -4.74
CA LYS A 149 -1.83 24.62 -5.87
C LYS A 149 -1.46 23.22 -5.39
N THR A 150 -0.71 23.12 -4.29
CA THR A 150 -0.31 21.85 -3.71
C THR A 150 -1.52 21.05 -3.22
N ALA A 151 -2.43 21.69 -2.47
CA ALA A 151 -3.66 21.05 -2.02
C ALA A 151 -4.52 20.58 -3.21
N ALA A 152 -4.72 21.44 -4.20
CA ALA A 152 -5.50 21.11 -5.39
C ALA A 152 -4.89 19.95 -6.18
N LYS A 153 -3.56 19.92 -6.35
CA LYS A 153 -2.85 18.82 -7.01
C LYS A 153 -3.03 17.51 -6.25
N LEU A 154 -2.83 17.52 -4.94
CA LEU A 154 -2.92 16.32 -4.11
C LEU A 154 -4.35 15.78 -4.01
N PHE A 155 -5.38 16.63 -3.96
CA PHE A 155 -6.77 16.17 -4.03
C PHE A 155 -7.09 15.52 -5.39
N GLN A 156 -6.62 16.09 -6.50
CA GLN A 156 -6.80 15.49 -7.82
C GLN A 156 -6.10 14.13 -7.93
N GLN A 157 -4.86 14.04 -7.44
CA GLN A 157 -4.12 12.78 -7.41
C GLN A 157 -4.81 11.75 -6.49
N SER A 158 -5.25 12.16 -5.32
CA SER A 158 -6.02 11.31 -4.39
C SER A 158 -7.24 10.69 -5.07
N ALA A 159 -8.05 11.51 -5.75
CA ALA A 159 -9.22 11.02 -6.49
C ALA A 159 -8.82 10.02 -7.60
N GLY A 160 -7.76 10.31 -8.34
CA GLY A 160 -7.23 9.42 -9.39
C GLY A 160 -6.72 8.07 -8.87
N MET A 161 -6.14 8.03 -7.67
CA MET A 161 -5.66 6.79 -7.03
C MET A 161 -6.80 5.97 -6.40
N LEU A 162 -7.82 6.65 -5.85
CA LEU A 162 -8.95 5.98 -5.21
C LEU A 162 -9.87 5.31 -6.23
N LEU A 163 -10.23 5.98 -7.33
CA LEU A 163 -11.17 5.45 -8.31
C LEU A 163 -10.89 4.00 -8.77
N PRO A 164 -9.67 3.63 -9.19
CA PRO A 164 -9.35 2.25 -9.61
C PRO A 164 -9.25 1.25 -8.46
N SER A 165 -8.95 1.69 -7.23
CA SER A 165 -8.82 0.78 -6.09
C SER A 165 -10.18 0.35 -5.53
N LEU A 166 -11.22 1.18 -5.65
CA LEU A 166 -12.54 0.94 -5.04
C LEU A 166 -13.16 -0.43 -5.36
N HIS A 167 -13.03 -0.94 -6.58
CA HIS A 167 -13.65 -2.22 -6.96
C HIS A 167 -13.02 -3.45 -6.30
N LEU A 168 -11.80 -3.32 -5.76
CA LEU A 168 -11.03 -4.44 -5.21
C LEU A 168 -10.88 -4.40 -3.68
N VAL A 169 -11.17 -3.27 -3.02
CA VAL A 169 -10.83 -3.08 -1.59
C VAL A 169 -11.93 -2.53 -0.69
N ILE A 170 -13.10 -2.20 -1.24
CA ILE A 170 -14.34 -1.88 -0.49
C ILE A 170 -15.37 -2.96 -0.82
#